data_AF-D4DAA2-F1
#
_entry.id   AF-D4DAA2-F1
#
_cell.length_a   1.000
_cell.length_b   1.000
_cell.length_c   1.000
_cell.angle_alpha   90.00
_cell.angle_beta   90.00
_cell.angle_gamma   90.00
#
_symmetry.space_group_name_H-M   'P 1'
#
loop_
_entity.id
_entity.type
_entity.pdbx_description
1 polymer ?
#
loop_
_entity_poly.entity_id
_entity_poly.type
_entity_poly.pdbx_seq_one_letter_code
_entity_poly.pdbx_strand_id
1 'polypeptide(L)'
;MSEPSSAIPTPASSLLPPGVGGGTDDEKEAPNNVPQWGKEGCGYPPSASAAPAVPKPKLRLHFEDLGNQASKLFIKSVPDPDTVMQNAIGEIVKYLYTSPPAPAAPRRQIQFNPSLPPTSSVSFIIHDFQGVAYTIGVSSDDNQKEIHMSLSYIAHAGSYKDTVAEIAGIIQHELVRCYQHTNPPGKSTPNPPSGLIEGIADFVRLKSGLGAAHWKRPTSLADLPKRWDAGYQNTAFFLEWIENIKVGTGAVGLINDRLLRQGYLGANGQVFWNGLFGHEIEELWAGYAEYVGGQKPKIQDCGCGND
;
A
#
# COMPACT_ATOMS: atom_id res chain seq x y z
N MET A 1 -42.05 -10.54 16.28
CA MET A 1 -41.45 -10.00 15.05
C MET A 1 -40.23 -9.24 15.50
N SER A 2 -39.05 -9.83 15.33
CA SER A 2 -37.78 -9.27 15.80
C SER A 2 -36.98 -8.90 14.56
N GLU A 3 -36.65 -7.62 14.40
CA GLU A 3 -35.84 -7.11 13.30
C GLU A 3 -34.42 -7.71 13.36
N PRO A 4 -33.83 -8.11 12.23
CA PRO A 4 -32.43 -8.50 12.21
C PRO A 4 -31.56 -7.24 12.16
N SER A 5 -30.72 -7.10 13.18
CA SER A 5 -29.65 -6.10 13.25
C SER A 5 -28.70 -6.25 12.07
N SER A 6 -28.74 -5.30 11.12
CA SER A 6 -27.76 -5.18 10.03
C SER A 6 -26.45 -4.63 10.61
N ALA A 7 -25.54 -5.52 10.98
CA ALA A 7 -24.16 -5.14 11.24
C ALA A 7 -23.48 -4.81 9.90
N ILE A 8 -22.97 -3.58 9.78
CA ILE A 8 -22.12 -3.17 8.66
C ILE A 8 -20.91 -4.12 8.63
N PRO A 9 -20.59 -4.77 7.50
CA PRO A 9 -19.37 -5.56 7.39
C PRO A 9 -18.18 -4.62 7.54
N THR A 10 -17.51 -4.65 8.68
CA THR A 10 -16.15 -4.09 8.80
C THR A 10 -15.23 -4.88 7.87
N PRO A 11 -14.30 -4.23 7.15
CA PRO A 11 -13.25 -4.95 6.44
C PRO A 11 -12.47 -5.75 7.49
N ALA A 12 -12.75 -7.05 7.56
CA ALA A 12 -11.90 -7.97 8.29
C ALA A 12 -10.61 -8.12 7.49
N SER A 13 -9.47 -8.24 8.17
CA SER A 13 -8.21 -8.63 7.53
C SER A 13 -8.48 -9.79 6.58
N SER A 14 -8.12 -9.59 5.30
CA SER A 14 -8.01 -10.69 4.35
C SER A 14 -7.20 -11.79 5.03
N LEU A 15 -7.85 -12.93 5.31
CA LEU A 15 -7.18 -14.07 5.92
C LEU A 15 -6.09 -14.52 4.96
N LEU A 16 -4.83 -14.42 5.39
CA LEU A 16 -3.74 -15.13 4.73
C LEU A 16 -4.12 -16.62 4.65
N PRO A 17 -3.82 -17.29 3.52
CA PRO A 17 -4.22 -18.68 3.33
C PRO A 17 -3.60 -19.61 4.41
N PRO A 18 -4.24 -20.74 4.74
CA PRO A 18 -3.74 -21.70 5.73
C PRO A 18 -2.35 -22.23 5.35
N GLY A 19 -1.41 -22.14 6.27
CA GLY A 19 -0.04 -22.60 6.10
C GLY A 19 0.09 -24.12 5.94
N VAL A 20 1.00 -24.52 5.06
CA VAL A 20 1.54 -25.88 4.99
C VAL A 20 2.55 -26.03 6.11
N GLY A 21 2.27 -26.91 7.06
CA GLY A 21 3.12 -27.19 8.21
C GLY A 21 4.28 -28.14 7.90
N GLY A 22 5.35 -27.97 8.67
CA GLY A 22 6.12 -29.09 9.25
C GLY A 22 7.39 -29.51 8.51
N GLY A 23 8.51 -28.92 8.91
CA GLY A 23 9.84 -29.48 8.72
C GLY A 23 10.80 -28.87 9.74
N THR A 24 11.13 -29.62 10.77
CA THR A 24 12.25 -29.35 11.68
C THR A 24 13.54 -29.38 10.89
N ASP A 25 14.51 -28.52 11.22
CA ASP A 25 15.92 -28.91 11.40
C ASP A 25 16.80 -27.70 11.84
N ASP A 26 17.51 -27.96 12.93
CA ASP A 26 18.66 -27.34 13.61
C ASP A 26 19.31 -26.02 13.16
N GLU A 27 19.58 -25.22 14.20
CA GLU A 27 20.38 -23.99 14.25
C GLU A 27 21.80 -24.13 13.69
N LYS A 28 22.22 -23.13 12.89
CA LYS A 28 23.59 -22.59 12.96
C LYS A 28 23.56 -21.07 12.80
N GLU A 29 23.92 -20.37 13.87
CA GLU A 29 24.22 -18.93 13.88
C GLU A 29 25.29 -18.59 12.84
N ALA A 30 24.98 -17.62 11.97
CA ALA A 30 25.95 -16.98 11.07
C ALA A 30 26.26 -15.56 11.60
N PRO A 31 27.49 -15.06 11.44
CA PRO A 31 27.98 -13.91 12.18
C PRO A 31 27.27 -12.60 11.78
N ASN A 32 26.92 -11.82 12.80
CA ASN A 32 26.40 -10.45 12.70
C ASN A 32 27.40 -9.53 12.00
N ASN A 33 27.29 -9.39 10.68
CA ASN A 33 27.84 -8.26 9.95
C ASN A 33 26.69 -7.34 9.55
N VAL A 34 26.35 -6.40 10.44
CA VAL A 34 25.46 -5.29 10.13
C VAL A 34 26.22 -4.34 9.21
N PRO A 35 25.82 -4.13 7.94
CA PRO A 35 26.49 -3.17 7.08
C PRO A 35 26.24 -1.76 7.65
N GLN A 36 27.30 -1.08 8.09
CA GLN A 36 27.23 0.34 8.42
C GLN A 36 27.04 1.14 7.13
N TRP A 37 25.82 1.60 6.86
CA TRP A 37 25.56 2.62 5.86
C TRP A 37 25.17 3.93 6.54
N GLY A 38 26.03 4.93 6.39
CA GLY A 38 25.84 6.28 6.94
C GLY A 38 26.88 7.31 6.50
N LYS A 39 27.85 6.97 5.61
CA LYS A 39 28.90 7.90 5.17
C LYS A 39 29.31 7.80 3.69
N GLU A 40 28.62 7.02 2.86
CA GLU A 40 28.93 6.96 1.44
C GLU A 40 27.81 7.67 0.66
N GLY A 41 28.16 8.82 0.08
CA GLY A 41 27.29 9.54 -0.83
C GLY A 41 26.92 8.65 -2.02
N CYS A 42 25.68 8.77 -2.48
CA CYS A 42 25.16 8.08 -3.67
C CYS A 42 25.96 8.49 -4.91
N GLY A 43 27.08 7.79 -5.17
CA GLY A 43 27.82 7.87 -6.41
C GLY A 43 27.14 7.01 -7.49
N TYR A 44 25.94 7.42 -7.92
CA TYR A 44 25.39 6.97 -9.19
C TYR A 44 25.53 8.10 -10.21
N PRO A 45 25.96 7.82 -11.45
CA PRO A 45 25.98 8.83 -12.50
C PRO A 45 24.55 9.35 -12.71
N PRO A 46 24.36 10.66 -12.98
CA PRO A 46 23.05 11.27 -13.16
C PRO A 46 22.49 10.88 -14.54
N SER A 47 22.05 9.63 -14.67
CA SER A 47 21.05 9.29 -15.68
C SER A 47 19.71 9.71 -15.09
N ALA A 48 19.06 10.70 -15.73
CA ALA A 48 17.70 11.09 -15.39
C ALA A 48 16.82 9.84 -15.39
N SER A 49 16.49 9.32 -14.21
CA SER A 49 15.64 8.13 -14.06
C SER A 49 14.24 8.52 -14.52
N ALA A 50 13.98 8.31 -15.81
CA ALA A 50 12.62 8.32 -16.32
C ALA A 50 11.81 7.28 -15.53
N ALA A 51 10.57 7.63 -15.21
CA ALA A 51 9.64 6.68 -14.59
C ALA A 51 9.61 5.39 -15.42
N PRO A 52 9.52 4.21 -14.79
CA PRO A 52 9.38 2.95 -15.51
C PRO A 52 8.10 3.01 -16.35
N ALA A 53 8.15 2.39 -17.52
CA ALA A 53 6.98 2.32 -18.39
C ALA A 53 5.82 1.63 -17.65
N VAL A 54 4.60 2.14 -17.85
CA VAL A 54 3.40 1.54 -17.28
C VAL A 54 3.21 0.14 -17.90
N PRO A 55 3.20 -0.94 -17.10
CA PRO A 55 3.05 -2.29 -17.63
C PRO A 55 1.64 -2.48 -18.18
N LYS A 56 1.52 -3.35 -19.20
CA LYS A 56 0.24 -3.73 -19.81
C LYS A 56 0.04 -5.24 -19.65
N PRO A 57 -0.25 -5.73 -18.43
CA PRO A 57 -0.52 -7.14 -18.22
C PRO A 57 -1.76 -7.57 -19.01
N LYS A 58 -1.91 -8.88 -19.25
CA LYS A 58 -3.19 -9.41 -19.74
C LYS A 58 -4.24 -9.30 -18.62
N LEU A 59 -5.30 -8.55 -18.87
CA LEU A 59 -6.43 -8.40 -17.95
C LEU A 59 -7.58 -9.32 -18.36
N ARG A 60 -8.22 -9.95 -17.38
CA ARG A 60 -9.42 -10.78 -17.58
C ARG A 60 -10.46 -10.41 -16.55
N LEU A 61 -11.73 -10.45 -16.94
CA LEU A 61 -12.87 -10.21 -16.04
C LEU A 61 -13.85 -11.37 -16.19
N HIS A 62 -14.17 -12.02 -15.08
CA HIS A 62 -15.06 -13.17 -14.98
C HIS A 62 -16.19 -12.84 -14.02
N PHE A 63 -17.43 -13.06 -14.45
CA PHE A 63 -18.60 -13.05 -13.57
C PHE A 63 -19.07 -14.49 -13.41
N GLU A 64 -19.14 -14.98 -12.18
CA GLU A 64 -19.67 -16.33 -11.93
C GLU A 64 -21.20 -16.37 -12.00
N ASP A 65 -21.87 -15.23 -11.77
CA ASP A 65 -23.33 -15.10 -11.87
C ASP A 65 -23.74 -13.75 -12.51
N LEU A 66 -24.05 -13.75 -13.81
CA LEU A 66 -24.56 -12.56 -14.52
C LEU A 66 -26.03 -12.22 -14.18
N GLY A 67 -26.78 -13.18 -13.63
CA GLY A 67 -28.18 -12.98 -13.22
C GLY A 67 -28.31 -12.10 -11.97
N ASN A 68 -27.29 -12.13 -11.11
CA ASN A 68 -27.21 -11.37 -9.87
C ASN A 68 -27.32 -9.85 -10.10
N GLN A 69 -28.07 -9.16 -9.23
CA GLN A 69 -28.20 -7.69 -9.29
C GLN A 69 -26.88 -6.97 -8.97
N ALA A 70 -26.03 -7.54 -8.12
CA ALA A 70 -24.71 -7.01 -7.83
C ALA A 70 -23.78 -7.04 -9.06
N SER A 71 -23.82 -8.10 -9.86
CA SER A 71 -23.08 -8.15 -11.14
C SER A 71 -23.53 -7.05 -12.09
N LYS A 72 -24.84 -6.81 -12.20
CA LYS A 72 -25.39 -5.71 -13.00
C LYS A 72 -24.97 -4.35 -12.48
N LEU A 73 -24.92 -4.19 -11.15
CA LEU A 73 -24.45 -2.97 -10.51
C LEU A 73 -22.96 -2.72 -10.80
N PHE A 74 -22.11 -3.75 -10.75
CA PHE A 74 -20.71 -3.64 -11.14
C PHE A 74 -20.58 -3.20 -12.61
N ILE A 75 -21.25 -3.89 -13.53
CA ILE A 75 -21.20 -3.58 -14.98
C ILE A 75 -21.65 -2.14 -15.23
N LYS A 76 -22.69 -1.67 -14.54
CA LYS A 76 -23.15 -0.28 -14.63
C LYS A 76 -22.12 0.72 -14.08
N SER A 77 -21.43 0.35 -13.00
CA SER A 77 -20.49 1.23 -12.31
C SER A 77 -19.13 1.29 -13.02
N VAL A 78 -18.74 0.23 -13.72
CA VAL A 78 -17.47 0.08 -14.43
C VAL A 78 -17.76 -0.32 -15.89
N PRO A 79 -18.28 0.60 -16.72
CA PRO A 79 -18.67 0.28 -18.10
C PRO A 79 -17.49 -0.02 -19.02
N ASP A 80 -16.31 0.52 -18.71
CA ASP A 80 -15.05 0.22 -19.39
C ASP A 80 -14.01 -0.29 -18.37
N PRO A 81 -14.04 -1.60 -18.06
CA PRO A 81 -13.16 -2.18 -17.05
C PRO A 81 -11.67 -2.13 -17.45
N ASP A 82 -11.34 -2.24 -18.74
CA ASP A 82 -9.95 -2.15 -19.19
C ASP A 82 -9.38 -0.77 -18.86
N THR A 83 -10.07 0.31 -19.26
CA THR A 83 -9.61 1.67 -18.95
C THR A 83 -9.47 1.92 -17.45
N VAL A 84 -10.43 1.46 -16.62
CA VAL A 84 -10.36 1.62 -15.16
C VAL A 84 -9.15 0.89 -14.57
N MET A 85 -8.89 -0.35 -14.99
CA MET A 85 -7.77 -1.15 -14.52
C MET A 85 -6.42 -0.60 -15.00
N GLN A 86 -6.32 -0.18 -16.27
CA GLN A 86 -5.09 0.41 -16.82
C GLN A 86 -4.75 1.74 -16.15
N ASN A 87 -5.75 2.58 -15.86
CA ASN A 87 -5.56 3.81 -15.09
C ASN A 87 -5.07 3.51 -13.67
N ALA A 88 -5.62 2.49 -13.02
CA ALA A 88 -5.18 2.07 -11.68
C ALA A 88 -3.72 1.60 -11.68
N ILE A 89 -3.27 0.88 -12.71
CA ILE A 89 -1.86 0.49 -12.90
C ILE A 89 -0.98 1.73 -13.12
N GLY A 90 -1.45 2.71 -13.89
CA GLY A 90 -0.77 3.99 -14.06
C GLY A 90 -0.56 4.74 -12.74
N GLU A 91 -1.59 4.83 -11.90
CA GLU A 91 -1.49 5.48 -10.58
C GLU A 91 -0.56 4.70 -9.62
N ILE A 92 -0.52 3.36 -9.69
CA ILE A 92 0.47 2.55 -8.96
C ILE A 92 1.89 2.95 -9.36
N VAL A 93 2.18 3.02 -10.67
CA VAL A 93 3.50 3.40 -11.18
C VAL A 93 3.87 4.81 -10.74
N LYS A 94 2.92 5.74 -10.81
CA LYS A 94 3.10 7.13 -10.40
C LYS A 94 3.42 7.27 -8.91
N TYR A 95 2.74 6.54 -8.02
CA TYR A 95 2.90 6.75 -6.57
C TYR A 95 3.92 5.83 -5.90
N LEU A 96 4.20 4.65 -6.45
CA LEU A 96 5.13 3.69 -5.85
C LEU A 96 6.43 3.51 -6.65
N TYR A 97 6.45 3.83 -7.94
CA TYR A 97 7.56 3.52 -8.83
C TYR A 97 8.05 4.73 -9.63
N THR A 98 7.72 5.95 -9.23
CA THR A 98 8.25 7.16 -9.89
C THR A 98 9.09 7.95 -8.91
N SER A 99 10.36 8.14 -9.25
CA SER A 99 11.20 9.11 -8.55
C SER A 99 10.66 10.52 -8.80
N PRO A 100 10.42 11.32 -7.75
CA PRO A 100 9.96 12.69 -7.93
C PRO A 100 11.02 13.51 -8.69
N PRO A 101 10.60 14.48 -9.52
CA PRO A 101 11.53 15.39 -10.17
C PRO A 101 12.29 16.23 -9.13
N ALA A 102 13.52 16.64 -9.48
CA ALA A 102 14.36 17.44 -8.59
C ALA A 102 13.62 18.74 -8.18
N PRO A 103 13.49 19.05 -6.88
CA PRO A 103 12.87 20.28 -6.43
C PRO A 103 13.75 21.49 -6.79
N ALA A 104 13.10 22.64 -7.03
CA ALA A 104 13.78 23.92 -7.28
C ALA A 104 14.51 24.51 -6.05
N ALA A 105 14.34 23.91 -4.87
CA ALA A 105 14.92 24.33 -3.60
C ALA A 105 15.65 23.17 -2.91
N PRO A 106 16.62 23.44 -2.00
CA PRO A 106 17.45 22.42 -1.38
C PRO A 106 16.70 21.69 -0.26
N ARG A 107 15.68 20.91 -0.63
CA ARG A 107 15.13 19.86 0.24
C ARG A 107 15.83 18.54 -0.09
N ARG A 108 15.86 17.63 0.89
CA ARG A 108 16.38 16.26 0.70
C ARG A 108 15.69 15.64 -0.52
N GLN A 109 16.50 15.32 -1.52
CA GLN A 109 16.02 14.74 -2.78
C GLN A 109 15.76 13.25 -2.57
N ILE A 110 14.53 12.80 -2.79
CA ILE A 110 14.21 11.38 -2.85
C ILE A 110 14.43 10.93 -4.29
N GLN A 111 15.42 10.08 -4.50
CA GLN A 111 15.69 9.44 -5.79
C GLN A 111 15.96 7.96 -5.57
N PHE A 112 15.36 7.12 -6.41
CA PHE A 112 15.55 5.68 -6.42
C PHE A 112 15.37 5.14 -7.84
N ASN A 113 15.81 3.91 -8.09
CA ASN A 113 15.62 3.21 -9.35
C ASN A 113 14.65 2.03 -9.15
N PRO A 114 13.32 2.28 -9.21
CA PRO A 114 12.30 1.30 -8.87
C PRO A 114 12.30 0.08 -9.78
N SER A 115 11.90 -1.07 -9.22
CA SER A 115 11.66 -2.31 -9.97
C SER A 115 10.23 -2.78 -9.72
N LEU A 116 9.41 -2.88 -10.77
CA LEU A 116 8.05 -3.42 -10.70
C LEU A 116 8.10 -4.96 -10.59
N PRO A 117 7.16 -5.60 -9.85
CA PRO A 117 6.95 -7.03 -10.00
C PRO A 117 6.60 -7.40 -11.45
N PRO A 118 7.08 -8.55 -11.95
CA PRO A 118 6.87 -8.97 -13.33
C PRO A 118 5.47 -9.58 -13.56
N THR A 119 4.42 -8.95 -13.02
CA THR A 119 3.04 -9.40 -13.15
C THR A 119 2.63 -9.44 -14.63
N SER A 120 2.43 -10.65 -15.14
CA SER A 120 2.14 -10.94 -16.55
C SER A 120 0.65 -10.91 -16.85
N SER A 121 -0.20 -11.23 -15.87
CA SER A 121 -1.65 -11.17 -16.02
C SER A 121 -2.38 -11.02 -14.69
N VAL A 122 -3.57 -10.42 -14.74
CA VAL A 122 -4.48 -10.26 -13.60
C VAL A 122 -5.88 -10.71 -14.02
N SER A 123 -6.44 -11.68 -13.32
CA SER A 123 -7.82 -12.15 -13.50
C SER A 123 -8.71 -11.59 -12.39
N PHE A 124 -9.74 -10.84 -12.74
CA PHE A 124 -10.77 -10.37 -11.81
C PHE A 124 -11.93 -11.35 -11.81
N ILE A 125 -12.28 -11.88 -10.65
CA ILE A 125 -13.32 -12.89 -10.46
C ILE A 125 -14.39 -12.29 -9.55
N ILE A 126 -15.56 -12.05 -10.11
CA ILE A 126 -16.71 -11.50 -9.39
C ILE A 126 -17.63 -12.66 -9.01
N HIS A 127 -17.67 -12.98 -7.72
CA HIS A 127 -18.44 -14.11 -7.19
C HIS A 127 -18.91 -13.86 -5.75
N ASP A 128 -19.81 -14.71 -5.25
CA ASP A 128 -20.37 -14.54 -3.91
C ASP A 128 -19.46 -15.15 -2.84
N PHE A 129 -19.14 -14.36 -1.82
CA PHE A 129 -18.44 -14.78 -0.60
C PHE A 129 -18.55 -13.71 0.48
N GLN A 130 -18.24 -14.05 1.73
CA GLN A 130 -18.20 -13.11 2.85
C GLN A 130 -16.91 -12.28 2.85
N GLY A 131 -17.03 -10.96 2.90
CA GLY A 131 -15.89 -10.04 2.88
C GLY A 131 -16.00 -9.02 1.75
N VAL A 132 -14.90 -8.33 1.44
CA VAL A 132 -14.86 -7.25 0.43
C VAL A 132 -14.23 -7.75 -0.86
N ALA A 133 -12.92 -7.97 -0.82
CA ALA A 133 -12.11 -8.47 -1.91
C ALA A 133 -10.81 -9.08 -1.36
N TYR A 134 -10.09 -9.83 -2.19
CA TYR A 134 -8.74 -10.29 -1.88
C TYR A 134 -7.94 -10.58 -3.16
N THR A 135 -6.61 -10.47 -3.04
CA THR A 135 -5.65 -10.80 -4.11
C THR A 135 -4.84 -12.03 -3.74
N ILE A 136 -4.68 -12.96 -4.70
CA ILE A 136 -3.80 -14.13 -4.60
C ILE A 136 -2.87 -14.24 -5.82
N GLY A 137 -1.75 -14.95 -5.66
CA GLY A 137 -0.95 -15.46 -6.77
C GLY A 137 -1.45 -16.83 -7.21
N VAL A 138 -1.32 -17.15 -8.50
CA VAL A 138 -1.61 -18.50 -9.00
C VAL A 138 -0.43 -19.40 -8.66
N SER A 139 -0.69 -20.51 -7.97
CA SER A 139 0.34 -21.36 -7.33
C SER A 139 1.43 -21.92 -8.27
N SER A 140 1.20 -21.93 -9.58
CA SER A 140 2.17 -22.38 -10.60
C SER A 140 2.96 -21.25 -11.26
N ASP A 141 2.52 -20.01 -11.14
CA ASP A 141 3.18 -18.82 -11.69
C ASP A 141 2.76 -17.59 -10.90
N ASP A 142 3.61 -17.17 -9.95
CA ASP A 142 3.37 -16.01 -9.09
C ASP A 142 3.26 -14.69 -9.86
N ASN A 143 3.61 -14.66 -11.16
CA ASN A 143 3.41 -13.50 -12.02
C ASN A 143 1.97 -13.40 -12.53
N GLN A 144 1.15 -14.43 -12.34
CA GLN A 144 -0.27 -14.42 -12.61
C GLN A 144 -1.02 -14.20 -11.30
N LYS A 145 -1.85 -13.17 -11.26
CA LYS A 145 -2.61 -12.78 -10.08
C LYS A 145 -4.10 -12.98 -10.30
N GLU A 146 -4.81 -13.27 -9.23
CA GLU A 146 -6.26 -13.27 -9.20
C GLU A 146 -6.74 -12.27 -8.15
N ILE A 147 -7.74 -11.48 -8.52
CA ILE A 147 -8.44 -10.55 -7.65
C ILE A 147 -9.88 -11.04 -7.56
N HIS A 148 -10.31 -11.41 -6.36
CA HIS A 148 -11.66 -11.86 -6.09
C HIS A 148 -12.44 -10.71 -5.44
N MET A 149 -13.60 -10.37 -6.00
CA MET A 149 -14.46 -9.31 -5.46
C MET A 149 -15.85 -9.84 -5.14
N SER A 150 -16.33 -9.54 -3.94
CA SER A 150 -17.56 -10.11 -3.39
C SER A 150 -18.79 -9.49 -4.01
N LEU A 151 -19.68 -10.33 -4.55
CA LEU A 151 -21.03 -9.93 -4.96
C LEU A 151 -21.83 -9.35 -3.80
N SER A 152 -21.71 -9.93 -2.59
CA SER A 152 -22.39 -9.41 -1.40
C SER A 152 -21.90 -8.00 -1.03
N TYR A 153 -20.60 -7.73 -1.15
CA TYR A 153 -20.08 -6.37 -0.93
C TYR A 153 -20.45 -5.40 -2.04
N ILE A 154 -20.43 -5.82 -3.32
CA ILE A 154 -20.87 -4.97 -4.43
C ILE A 154 -22.33 -4.54 -4.22
N ALA A 155 -23.21 -5.45 -3.79
CA ALA A 155 -24.58 -5.10 -3.42
C ALA A 155 -24.64 -4.06 -2.30
N HIS A 156 -23.83 -4.23 -1.25
CA HIS A 156 -23.72 -3.27 -0.15
C HIS A 156 -23.19 -1.90 -0.62
N ALA A 157 -22.19 -1.87 -1.49
CA ALA A 157 -21.62 -0.66 -2.07
C ALA A 157 -22.64 0.15 -2.88
N GLY A 158 -23.69 -0.50 -3.39
CA GLY A 158 -24.84 0.16 -4.01
C GLY A 158 -25.62 1.10 -3.09
N SER A 159 -25.42 1.01 -1.77
CA SER A 159 -26.02 1.93 -0.79
C SER A 159 -25.21 3.20 -0.56
N TYR A 160 -23.94 3.25 -1.00
CA TYR A 160 -23.11 4.43 -0.86
C TYR A 160 -23.48 5.52 -1.86
N LYS A 161 -23.23 6.77 -1.46
CA LYS A 161 -23.48 7.96 -2.30
C LYS A 161 -22.73 7.89 -3.63
N ASP A 162 -21.53 7.34 -3.63
CA ASP A 162 -20.69 7.18 -4.82
C ASP A 162 -20.23 5.71 -4.96
N THR A 163 -21.14 4.86 -5.44
CA THR A 163 -20.86 3.45 -5.72
C THR A 163 -19.76 3.26 -6.76
N VAL A 164 -19.67 4.17 -7.74
CA VAL A 164 -18.65 4.09 -8.81
C VAL A 164 -17.26 4.25 -8.22
N ALA A 165 -17.06 5.29 -7.41
CA ALA A 165 -15.79 5.53 -6.73
C ALA A 165 -15.44 4.41 -5.74
N GLU A 166 -16.43 3.82 -5.05
CA GLU A 166 -16.17 2.70 -4.14
C GLU A 166 -15.67 1.46 -4.90
N ILE A 167 -16.36 1.04 -5.96
CA ILE A 167 -15.96 -0.15 -6.74
C ILE A 167 -14.59 0.08 -7.41
N ALA A 168 -14.37 1.26 -8.00
CA ALA A 168 -13.06 1.62 -8.56
C ALA A 168 -11.97 1.66 -7.48
N GLY A 169 -12.30 2.12 -6.27
CA GLY A 169 -11.40 2.14 -5.13
C GLY A 169 -10.97 0.75 -4.66
N ILE A 170 -11.88 -0.23 -4.64
CA ILE A 170 -11.54 -1.63 -4.33
C ILE A 170 -10.64 -2.21 -5.43
N ILE A 171 -10.95 -1.96 -6.71
CA ILE A 171 -10.09 -2.37 -7.83
C ILE A 171 -8.68 -1.79 -7.66
N GLN A 172 -8.57 -0.50 -7.34
CA GLN A 172 -7.29 0.16 -7.10
C GLN A 172 -6.52 -0.46 -5.93
N HIS A 173 -7.19 -0.72 -4.80
CA HIS A 173 -6.58 -1.35 -3.63
C HIS A 173 -6.01 -2.74 -3.97
N GLU A 174 -6.83 -3.61 -4.56
CA GLU A 174 -6.41 -4.99 -4.85
C GLU A 174 -5.34 -5.06 -5.95
N LEU A 175 -5.40 -4.17 -6.95
CA LEU A 175 -4.33 -4.06 -7.96
C LEU A 175 -3.02 -3.60 -7.33
N VAL A 176 -3.02 -2.73 -6.31
CA VAL A 176 -1.78 -2.37 -5.61
C VAL A 176 -1.14 -3.63 -5.02
N ARG A 177 -1.91 -4.58 -4.48
CA ARG A 177 -1.36 -5.85 -3.97
C ARG A 177 -0.68 -6.71 -5.05
N CYS A 178 -1.08 -6.58 -6.31
CA CYS A 178 -0.41 -7.26 -7.42
C CYS A 178 0.98 -6.70 -7.75
N TYR A 179 1.26 -5.47 -7.33
CA TYR A 179 2.47 -4.76 -7.69
C TYR A 179 3.33 -4.35 -6.48
N GLN A 180 2.78 -4.20 -5.27
CA GLN A 180 3.58 -3.82 -4.10
C GLN A 180 4.52 -4.95 -3.65
N HIS A 181 5.65 -4.57 -3.09
CA HIS A 181 6.63 -5.49 -2.54
C HIS A 181 6.35 -5.77 -1.07
N THR A 182 6.61 -7.01 -0.64
CA THR A 182 6.43 -7.42 0.76
C THR A 182 7.71 -8.00 1.36
N ASN A 183 8.56 -8.63 0.55
CA ASN A 183 9.82 -9.26 0.98
C ASN A 183 10.77 -9.40 -0.23
N PRO A 184 12.11 -9.40 -0.05
CA PRO A 184 13.03 -9.69 -1.13
C PRO A 184 12.90 -11.15 -1.61
N PRO A 185 12.88 -11.41 -2.94
CA PRO A 185 12.86 -12.77 -3.45
C PRO A 185 14.07 -13.59 -2.96
N GLY A 186 13.82 -14.83 -2.52
CA GLY A 186 14.86 -15.77 -2.12
C GLY A 186 15.62 -15.41 -0.84
N LYS A 187 15.15 -14.45 -0.05
CA LYS A 187 15.71 -14.12 1.27
C LYS A 187 14.65 -14.32 2.35
N SER A 188 15.06 -14.90 3.48
CA SER A 188 14.23 -14.94 4.67
C SER A 188 14.42 -13.65 5.46
N THR A 189 13.42 -12.77 5.43
CA THR A 189 13.38 -11.56 6.26
C THR A 189 12.04 -11.48 7.00
N PRO A 190 11.95 -10.79 8.15
CA PRO A 190 10.69 -10.63 8.85
C PRO A 190 9.61 -10.06 7.93
N ASN A 191 8.39 -10.59 8.03
CA ASN A 191 7.28 -10.03 7.29
C ASN A 191 6.93 -8.64 7.82
N PRO A 192 6.65 -7.66 6.94
CA PRO A 192 6.10 -6.38 7.36
C PRO A 192 4.75 -6.59 8.06
N PRO A 193 4.37 -5.71 9.00
CA PRO A 193 3.07 -5.78 9.63
C PRO A 193 1.98 -5.65 8.56
N SER A 194 0.90 -6.43 8.69
CA SER A 194 -0.20 -6.42 7.71
C SER A 194 -0.76 -5.01 7.53
N GLY A 195 -0.87 -4.22 8.59
CA GLY A 195 -1.33 -2.84 8.51
C GLY A 195 -0.50 -1.94 7.60
N LEU A 196 0.81 -2.16 7.48
CA LEU A 196 1.64 -1.44 6.50
C LEU A 196 1.27 -1.84 5.06
N ILE A 197 1.08 -3.13 4.82
CA ILE A 197 0.73 -3.68 3.50
C ILE A 197 -0.66 -3.21 3.06
N GLU A 198 -1.63 -3.22 3.97
CA GLU A 198 -2.97 -2.64 3.75
C GLU A 198 -2.90 -1.13 3.54
N GLY A 199 -2.07 -0.45 4.33
CA GLY A 199 -1.91 1.00 4.29
C GLY A 199 -1.28 1.51 3.00
N ILE A 200 -0.33 0.78 2.41
CA ILE A 200 0.27 1.13 1.10
C ILE A 200 -0.79 1.06 -0.01
N ALA A 201 -1.60 0.00 -0.02
CA ALA A 201 -2.70 -0.14 -0.97
C ALA A 201 -3.72 0.99 -0.85
N ASP A 202 -4.14 1.31 0.37
CA ASP A 202 -5.09 2.41 0.60
C ASP A 202 -4.45 3.81 0.44
N PHE A 203 -3.14 3.95 0.60
CA PHE A 203 -2.42 5.19 0.28
C PHE A 203 -2.51 5.50 -1.22
N VAL A 204 -2.26 4.51 -2.09
CA VAL A 204 -2.40 4.71 -3.54
C VAL A 204 -3.86 5.01 -3.87
N ARG A 205 -4.82 4.25 -3.31
CA ARG A 205 -6.26 4.52 -3.45
C ARG A 205 -6.63 5.96 -3.06
N LEU A 206 -6.13 6.43 -1.91
CA LEU A 206 -6.34 7.79 -1.42
C LEU A 206 -5.78 8.83 -2.40
N LYS A 207 -4.54 8.64 -2.86
CA LYS A 207 -3.84 9.55 -3.77
C LYS A 207 -4.42 9.55 -5.19
N SER A 208 -5.09 8.48 -5.60
CA SER A 208 -5.87 8.41 -6.83
C SER A 208 -7.23 9.12 -6.73
N GLY A 209 -7.57 9.71 -5.57
CA GLY A 209 -8.86 10.38 -5.36
C GLY A 209 -10.03 9.42 -5.13
N LEU A 210 -9.74 8.14 -4.82
CA LEU A 210 -10.73 7.08 -4.64
C LEU A 210 -10.95 6.70 -3.17
N GLY A 211 -10.64 7.62 -2.24
CA GLY A 211 -10.90 7.41 -0.81
C GLY A 211 -12.39 7.15 -0.58
N ALA A 212 -12.71 6.13 0.23
CA ALA A 212 -14.10 5.72 0.40
C ALA A 212 -14.93 6.81 1.09
N ALA A 213 -16.21 6.93 0.74
CA ALA A 213 -17.10 7.94 1.32
C ALA A 213 -17.28 7.82 2.84
N HIS A 214 -17.08 6.61 3.39
CA HIS A 214 -17.16 6.33 4.83
C HIS A 214 -15.83 6.54 5.55
N TRP A 215 -14.75 6.89 4.83
CA TRP A 215 -13.46 7.15 5.45
C TRP A 215 -13.48 8.46 6.24
N LYS A 216 -12.85 8.45 7.41
CA LYS A 216 -12.80 9.60 8.32
C LYS A 216 -11.35 9.91 8.65
N ARG A 217 -10.87 11.03 8.13
CA ARG A 217 -9.54 11.53 8.49
C ARG A 217 -9.54 11.93 9.97
N PRO A 218 -8.54 11.49 10.77
CA PRO A 218 -8.39 11.95 12.14
C PRO A 218 -8.24 13.48 12.21
N THR A 219 -9.00 14.11 13.10
CA THR A 219 -8.96 15.57 13.33
C THR A 219 -8.52 15.94 14.73
N SER A 220 -8.38 14.96 15.61
CA SER A 220 -7.91 15.10 16.97
C SER A 220 -7.17 13.84 17.40
N LEU A 221 -6.40 13.92 18.49
CA LEU A 221 -5.71 12.77 19.07
C LEU A 221 -6.66 11.62 19.44
N ALA A 222 -7.91 11.93 19.80
CA ALA A 222 -8.92 10.94 20.15
C ALA A 222 -9.39 10.11 18.94
N ASP A 223 -9.24 10.65 17.73
CA ASP A 223 -9.62 9.96 16.49
C ASP A 223 -8.53 8.98 16.01
N LEU A 224 -7.31 9.07 16.56
CA LEU A 224 -6.20 8.22 16.13
C LEU A 224 -6.37 6.79 16.64
N PRO A 225 -6.02 5.78 15.82
CA PRO A 225 -5.92 4.42 16.32
C PRO A 225 -4.81 4.30 17.36
N LYS A 226 -4.89 3.26 18.21
CA LYS A 226 -3.88 3.00 19.25
C LYS A 226 -2.49 2.69 18.68
N ARG A 227 -2.40 2.25 17.42
CA ARG A 227 -1.15 1.83 16.77
C ARG A 227 -1.08 2.41 15.36
N TRP A 228 0.13 2.70 14.90
CA TRP A 228 0.40 3.24 13.56
C TRP A 228 0.01 2.27 12.43
N ASP A 229 0.14 0.96 12.69
CA ASP A 229 -0.13 -0.15 11.77
C ASP A 229 -1.57 -0.69 11.90
N ALA A 230 -2.53 0.18 12.23
CA ALA A 230 -3.94 -0.20 12.28
C ALA A 230 -4.53 -0.61 10.93
N GLY A 231 -3.80 -0.40 9.83
CA GLY A 231 -4.17 -0.78 8.48
C GLY A 231 -5.14 0.20 7.82
N TYR A 232 -5.43 -0.12 6.55
CA TYR A 232 -6.41 0.57 5.72
C TYR A 232 -6.24 2.09 5.72
N GLN A 233 -7.35 2.84 5.68
CA GLN A 233 -7.40 4.31 5.73
C GLN A 233 -6.51 4.94 6.81
N ASN A 234 -6.39 4.33 7.99
CA ASN A 234 -5.67 4.93 9.12
C ASN A 234 -4.17 4.99 8.83
N THR A 235 -3.62 3.86 8.37
CA THR A 235 -2.23 3.82 7.94
C THR A 235 -2.02 4.60 6.64
N ALA A 236 -3.00 4.63 5.73
CA ALA A 236 -2.93 5.45 4.51
C ALA A 236 -2.81 6.95 4.81
N PHE A 237 -3.59 7.50 5.75
CA PHE A 237 -3.48 8.91 6.15
C PHE A 237 -2.14 9.23 6.80
N PHE A 238 -1.60 8.28 7.58
CA PHE A 238 -0.27 8.40 8.15
C PHE A 238 0.83 8.41 7.08
N LEU A 239 0.78 7.48 6.12
CA LEU A 239 1.71 7.42 4.99
C LEU A 239 1.61 8.67 4.10
N GLU A 240 0.40 9.20 3.90
CA GLU A 240 0.20 10.47 3.22
C GLU A 240 0.84 11.65 3.96
N TRP A 241 0.76 11.68 5.29
CA TRP A 241 1.47 12.70 6.08
C TRP A 241 3.00 12.54 5.99
N ILE A 242 3.51 11.29 6.01
CA ILE A 242 4.94 11.03 5.78
C ILE A 242 5.36 11.63 4.44
N GLU A 243 4.60 11.36 3.38
CA GLU A 243 4.91 11.85 2.04
C GLU A 243 4.76 13.38 1.92
N ASN A 244 3.63 13.94 2.30
CA ASN A 244 3.32 15.33 1.99
C ASN A 244 3.96 16.33 2.96
N ILE A 245 4.24 15.90 4.20
CA ILE A 245 4.61 16.81 5.30
C ILE A 245 5.99 16.46 5.89
N LYS A 246 6.21 15.21 6.30
CA LYS A 246 7.40 14.85 7.10
C LYS A 246 8.67 14.63 6.27
N VAL A 247 8.55 13.94 5.14
CA VAL A 247 9.69 13.44 4.36
C VAL A 247 9.72 14.06 2.96
N GLY A 248 8.63 13.92 2.18
CA GLY A 248 8.55 14.41 0.80
C GLY A 248 7.95 13.40 -0.17
N THR A 249 7.48 13.90 -1.32
CA THR A 249 6.91 13.10 -2.41
C THR A 249 7.83 11.93 -2.77
N GLY A 250 7.29 10.71 -2.89
CA GLY A 250 8.06 9.51 -3.18
C GLY A 250 8.53 8.74 -1.94
N ALA A 251 8.26 9.23 -0.73
CA ALA A 251 8.59 8.52 0.50
C ALA A 251 7.92 7.13 0.58
N VAL A 252 6.67 6.99 0.13
CA VAL A 252 5.99 5.67 0.13
C VAL A 252 6.55 4.75 -0.95
N GLY A 253 6.96 5.29 -2.10
CA GLY A 253 7.73 4.55 -3.10
C GLY A 253 9.05 4.02 -2.56
N LEU A 254 9.77 4.78 -1.73
CA LEU A 254 10.97 4.31 -1.04
C LEU A 254 10.68 3.20 -0.03
N ILE A 255 9.59 3.28 0.74
CA ILE A 255 9.15 2.20 1.64
C ILE A 255 8.98 0.91 0.84
N ASN A 256 8.24 0.97 -0.26
CA ASN A 256 7.98 -0.15 -1.15
C ASN A 256 9.28 -0.71 -1.78
N ASP A 257 10.16 0.16 -2.28
CA ASP A 257 11.47 -0.24 -2.83
C ASP A 257 12.38 -0.91 -1.77
N ARG A 258 12.35 -0.40 -0.53
CA ARG A 258 13.11 -0.98 0.58
C ARG A 258 12.62 -2.37 0.95
N LEU A 259 11.31 -2.62 0.91
CA LEU A 259 10.73 -3.95 1.12
C LEU A 259 11.26 -4.96 0.08
N LEU A 260 11.43 -4.54 -1.18
CA LEU A 260 12.06 -5.39 -2.21
C LEU A 260 13.54 -5.65 -1.95
N ARG A 261 14.31 -4.62 -1.59
CA ARG A 261 15.78 -4.75 -1.54
C ARG A 261 16.29 -5.40 -0.28
N GLN A 262 15.66 -5.08 0.86
CA GLN A 262 16.15 -5.44 2.18
C GLN A 262 15.12 -6.17 3.03
N GLY A 263 13.82 -5.97 2.79
CA GLY A 263 12.76 -6.49 3.65
C GLY A 263 12.59 -5.68 4.93
N TYR A 264 11.69 -6.12 5.81
CA TYR A 264 11.30 -5.38 7.02
C TYR A 264 12.26 -5.68 8.20
N LEU A 265 13.52 -5.27 8.06
CA LEU A 265 14.60 -5.62 8.99
C LEU A 265 14.54 -4.86 10.33
N GLY A 266 15.04 -5.53 11.37
CA GLY A 266 15.11 -5.03 12.75
C GLY A 266 13.90 -5.47 13.59
N ALA A 267 14.08 -5.50 14.93
CA ALA A 267 12.96 -5.75 15.83
C ALA A 267 11.89 -4.69 15.58
N ASN A 268 10.68 -5.12 15.19
CA ASN A 268 9.57 -4.25 14.80
C ASN A 268 9.87 -3.25 13.65
N GLY A 269 10.93 -3.48 12.86
CA GLY A 269 11.28 -2.62 11.71
C GLY A 269 12.23 -1.46 12.04
N GLN A 270 12.86 -1.42 13.21
CA GLN A 270 13.77 -0.34 13.61
C GLN A 270 14.84 -0.03 12.54
N VAL A 271 15.49 -1.05 11.98
CA VAL A 271 16.52 -0.89 10.95
C VAL A 271 15.91 -0.42 9.62
N PHE A 272 14.71 -0.89 9.31
CA PHE A 272 13.95 -0.48 8.13
C PHE A 272 13.63 1.03 8.14
N TRP A 273 13.02 1.53 9.21
CA TRP A 273 12.57 2.92 9.31
C TRP A 273 13.72 3.91 9.48
N ASN A 274 14.71 3.61 10.33
CA ASN A 274 15.89 4.45 10.45
C ASN A 274 16.68 4.52 9.15
N GLY A 275 16.84 3.39 8.48
CA GLY A 275 17.56 3.34 7.20
C GLY A 275 16.88 4.16 6.10
N LEU A 276 15.56 4.34 6.17
CA LEU A 276 14.79 5.13 5.22
C LEU A 276 14.79 6.62 5.58
N PHE A 277 14.45 6.95 6.82
CA PHE A 277 14.09 8.31 7.21
C PHE A 277 14.92 8.88 8.36
N GLY A 278 15.86 8.11 8.92
CA GLY A 278 16.66 8.49 10.07
C GLY A 278 15.85 8.61 11.36
N HIS A 279 14.70 7.93 11.42
CA HIS A 279 13.77 7.95 12.54
C HIS A 279 13.21 6.54 12.78
N GLU A 280 12.93 6.24 14.05
CA GLU A 280 12.10 5.09 14.42
C GLU A 280 10.65 5.31 14.00
N ILE A 281 9.90 4.22 13.86
CA ILE A 281 8.47 4.31 13.52
C ILE A 281 7.64 4.97 14.63
N GLU A 282 8.01 4.76 15.88
CA GLU A 282 7.38 5.38 17.05
C GLU A 282 7.56 6.90 17.04
N GLU A 283 8.73 7.40 16.62
CA GLU A 283 8.99 8.84 16.47
C GLU A 283 8.16 9.45 15.35
N LEU A 284 8.07 8.76 14.20
CA LEU A 284 7.23 9.19 13.08
C LEU A 284 5.75 9.22 13.48
N TRP A 285 5.28 8.20 14.20
CA TRP A 285 3.91 8.13 14.68
C TRP A 285 3.60 9.24 15.70
N ALA A 286 4.50 9.50 16.64
CA ALA A 286 4.37 10.62 17.57
C ALA A 286 4.30 11.97 16.85
N GLY A 287 5.15 12.19 15.83
CA GLY A 287 5.10 13.40 15.01
C GLY A 287 3.79 13.56 14.23
N TYR A 288 3.22 12.46 13.74
CA TYR A 288 1.89 12.48 13.12
C TYR A 288 0.79 12.82 14.14
N ALA A 289 0.88 12.26 15.34
CA ALA A 289 -0.05 12.58 16.42
C ALA A 289 0.01 14.07 16.80
N GLU A 290 1.20 14.65 16.94
CA GLU A 290 1.38 16.09 17.16
C GLU A 290 0.74 16.93 16.05
N TYR A 291 0.95 16.54 14.78
CA TYR A 291 0.35 17.20 13.62
C TYR A 291 -1.19 17.16 13.66
N VAL A 292 -1.78 15.99 13.95
CA VAL A 292 -3.24 15.83 14.08
C VAL A 292 -3.78 16.59 15.29
N GLY A 293 -3.02 16.67 16.38
CA GLY A 293 -3.35 17.46 17.57
C GLY A 293 -3.27 18.98 17.38
N GLY A 294 -2.96 19.46 16.16
CA GLY A 294 -2.89 20.88 15.84
C GLY A 294 -1.59 21.57 16.26
N GLN A 295 -0.57 20.80 16.66
CA GLN A 295 0.76 21.36 16.86
C GLN A 295 1.43 21.52 15.50
N LYS A 296 1.92 22.73 15.19
CA LYS A 296 2.68 22.96 13.96
C LYS A 296 3.92 22.06 13.99
N PRO A 297 4.25 21.35 12.88
CA PRO A 297 5.45 20.55 12.83
C PRO A 297 6.65 21.42 13.20
N LYS A 298 7.47 20.99 14.14
CA LYS A 298 8.80 21.58 14.34
C LYS A 298 9.59 21.26 13.08
N ILE A 299 9.62 22.19 12.14
CA ILE A 299 10.58 22.16 11.04
C ILE A 299 11.94 22.20 11.75
N GLN A 300 12.69 21.11 11.70
CA GLN A 300 14.09 21.13 12.08
C GLN A 300 14.79 22.02 11.06
N ASP A 301 14.87 23.31 11.37
CA ASP A 301 15.89 24.17 10.79
C ASP A 301 17.23 23.54 11.19
N CYS A 302 17.88 22.89 10.22
CA CYS A 302 19.31 22.63 10.33
C CYS A 302 19.95 24.01 10.39
N GLY A 303 20.24 24.47 11.61
CA GLY A 303 20.71 25.82 11.90
C GLY A 303 21.92 26.17 11.03
N CYS A 304 21.68 27.03 10.04
CA CYS A 304 22.73 27.79 9.39
C CYS A 304 22.84 29.13 10.13
N GLY A 305 23.77 29.18 11.08
CA GLY A 305 24.60 30.33 11.44
C GLY A 305 23.93 31.65 11.84
N ASN A 306 24.21 32.09 13.06
CA ASN A 306 24.73 33.45 13.26
C ASN A 306 26.08 33.29 13.98
N ASP A 307 27.15 33.46 13.22
CA ASP A 307 28.40 34.14 13.60
C ASP A 307 29.13 34.57 12.31
#